data_AF-A0A0C2Y368-F1
#
_entry.id   AF-A0A0C2Y368-F1
#
_cell.length_a   1.000
_cell.length_b   1.000
_cell.length_c   1.000
_cell.angle_alpha   90.00
_cell.angle_beta   90.00
_cell.angle_gamma   90.00
#
_symmetry.space_group_name_H-M   'P 1'
#
loop_
_entity.id
_entity.type
_entity.pdbx_description
1 polymer ?
#
loop_
_entity_poly.entity_id
_entity_poly.type
_entity_poly.pdbx_seq_one_letter_code
_entity_poly.pdbx_strand_id
1 'polypeptide(L)'
;MSSTQTQPCVFKRFLLFEDAFPNAGQLFHDALALPNPAPTLLELLKEHPTYGAVRNLLDHYTLAVHEDPSRANALATALVAIRDSPDAPVTDGRTLQEIFPDELPEYHAYGFGSGDNKHQHIPTHLPAVRIYNQIRTTEIKIIGACIQLLTSGLIIVRISDNYVESANEAATKLKATKLRGIVKDSNGRQLLELAISHAETGFKSENDMDNAWEVLFPQT
;
A
#
# COMPACT_ATOMS: atom_id res chain seq x y z
N MET A 1 35.93 -22.15 9.09
CA MET A 1 34.76 -21.84 8.23
C MET A 1 33.82 -21.01 9.07
N SER A 2 33.95 -19.68 9.00
CA SER A 2 33.13 -18.76 9.78
C SER A 2 31.90 -18.38 8.97
N SER A 3 30.73 -18.83 9.41
CA SER A 3 29.45 -18.47 8.83
C SER A 3 29.16 -17.01 9.16
N THR A 4 29.17 -16.15 8.14
CA THR A 4 28.75 -14.75 8.23
C THR A 4 27.25 -14.73 8.50
N GLN A 5 26.89 -14.56 9.77
CA GLN A 5 25.51 -14.31 10.17
C GLN A 5 25.15 -12.88 9.75
N THR A 6 24.42 -12.75 8.65
CA THR A 6 23.91 -11.49 8.15
C THR A 6 22.92 -10.95 9.17
N GLN A 7 23.30 -9.88 9.87
CA GLN A 7 22.41 -9.19 10.80
C GLN A 7 21.25 -8.57 9.99
N PRO A 8 19.98 -8.90 10.27
CA PRO A 8 18.86 -8.30 9.55
C PRO A 8 18.89 -6.80 9.77
N CYS A 9 18.80 -6.06 8.68
CA CYS A 9 18.80 -4.60 8.66
C CYS A 9 17.51 -4.15 9.34
N VAL A 10 17.57 -3.89 10.65
CA VAL A 10 16.43 -3.47 11.45
C VAL A 10 15.96 -2.13 10.89
N PHE A 11 14.84 -2.15 10.18
CA PHE A 11 14.09 -0.98 9.72
C PHE A 11 13.44 -0.31 10.95
N LYS A 12 14.26 0.10 11.91
CA LYS A 12 13.82 0.82 13.09
C LYS A 12 13.59 2.26 12.66
N ARG A 13 12.41 2.77 13.03
CA ARG A 13 12.04 4.19 13.07
C ARG A 13 11.40 4.68 11.77
N PHE A 14 10.06 4.75 11.75
CA PHE A 14 9.36 5.97 11.31
C PHE A 14 7.87 6.08 11.69
N LEU A 15 7.28 5.10 12.37
CA LEU A 15 5.93 5.26 12.93
C LEU A 15 5.98 4.95 14.44
N LEU A 16 6.26 5.97 15.26
CA LEU A 16 6.01 5.91 16.70
C LEU A 16 4.51 6.08 16.92
N PHE A 17 3.70 5.13 16.44
CA PHE A 17 2.38 4.96 17.02
C PHE A 17 2.58 4.25 18.35
N GLU A 18 2.00 4.81 19.41
CA GLU A 18 1.88 4.07 20.66
C GLU A 18 1.12 2.77 20.34
N ASP A 19 1.66 1.66 20.84
CA ASP A 19 1.03 0.36 20.77
C ASP A 19 -0.43 0.49 21.24
N ALA A 20 -1.39 0.03 20.43
CA ALA A 20 -2.81 0.11 20.78
C ALA A 20 -3.14 -0.63 22.09
N PHE A 21 -2.33 -1.63 22.42
CA PHE A 21 -2.34 -2.42 23.64
C PHE A 21 -0.94 -3.05 23.83
N PRO A 22 -0.57 -3.51 25.03
CA PRO A 22 0.78 -4.01 25.28
C PRO A 22 1.23 -5.10 24.28
N ASN A 23 2.32 -4.84 23.56
CA ASN A 23 2.91 -5.70 22.53
C ASN A 23 2.08 -5.86 21.24
N ALA A 24 1.16 -4.93 20.96
CA ALA A 24 0.32 -4.98 19.75
C ALA A 24 1.15 -5.19 18.48
N GLY A 25 2.24 -4.44 18.30
CA GLY A 25 3.06 -4.57 17.09
C GLY A 25 3.68 -5.96 16.90
N GLN A 26 4.22 -6.56 17.98
CA GLN A 26 4.78 -7.91 17.92
C GLN A 26 3.70 -8.96 17.62
N LEU A 27 2.53 -8.85 18.27
CA LEU A 27 1.43 -9.79 18.09
C LEU A 27 0.85 -9.73 16.67
N PHE A 28 0.67 -8.54 16.11
CA PHE A 28 0.24 -8.41 14.71
C PHE A 28 1.29 -8.91 13.73
N HIS A 29 2.57 -8.60 13.95
CA HIS A 29 3.67 -9.12 13.14
C HIS A 29 3.67 -10.66 13.13
N ASP A 30 3.59 -11.30 14.31
CA ASP A 30 3.62 -12.76 14.42
C ASP A 30 2.38 -13.41 13.80
N ALA A 31 1.21 -12.79 14.00
CA ALA A 31 -0.02 -13.25 13.35
C ALA A 31 0.09 -13.16 11.82
N LEU A 32 0.59 -12.05 11.27
CA LEU A 32 0.80 -11.85 9.83
C LEU A 32 1.88 -12.75 9.24
N ALA A 33 2.77 -13.33 10.04
CA ALA A 33 3.74 -14.33 9.58
C ALA A 33 3.11 -15.71 9.33
N LEU A 34 1.89 -15.97 9.83
CA LEU A 34 1.22 -17.26 9.66
C LEU A 34 0.81 -17.52 8.20
N PRO A 35 0.77 -18.79 7.75
CA PRO A 35 0.25 -19.15 6.42
C PRO A 35 -1.21 -18.72 6.21
N ASN A 36 -2.03 -18.75 7.28
CA ASN A 36 -3.40 -18.27 7.29
C ASN A 36 -3.61 -17.35 8.52
N PRO A 37 -3.42 -16.03 8.38
CA PRO A 37 -3.43 -15.12 9.53
C PRO A 37 -4.83 -14.74 10.01
N ALA A 38 -5.88 -14.96 9.21
CA ALA A 38 -7.23 -14.43 9.49
C ALA A 38 -7.81 -14.83 10.87
N PRO A 39 -7.76 -16.11 11.32
CA PRO A 39 -8.33 -16.48 12.61
C PRO A 39 -7.66 -15.76 13.79
N THR A 40 -6.33 -15.71 13.80
CA THR A 40 -5.55 -15.07 14.87
C THR A 40 -5.72 -13.56 14.86
N LEU A 41 -5.77 -12.93 13.68
CA LEU A 41 -6.05 -11.50 13.55
C LEU A 41 -7.45 -11.14 14.09
N LEU A 42 -8.45 -11.96 13.79
CA LEU A 42 -9.81 -11.76 14.28
C LEU A 42 -9.87 -11.90 15.81
N GLU A 43 -9.19 -12.88 16.38
CA GLU A 43 -9.09 -13.06 17.83
C GLU A 43 -8.46 -11.84 18.52
N LEU A 44 -7.33 -11.35 18.00
CA LEU A 44 -6.67 -10.15 18.52
C LEU A 44 -7.58 -8.91 18.50
N LEU A 45 -8.32 -8.69 17.41
CA LEU A 45 -9.27 -7.58 17.33
C LEU A 45 -10.45 -7.75 18.30
N LYS A 46 -10.90 -8.99 18.56
CA LYS A 46 -11.98 -9.24 19.53
C LYS A 46 -11.53 -8.99 20.96
N GLU A 47 -10.27 -9.31 21.30
CA GLU A 47 -9.68 -9.00 22.60
C GLU A 47 -9.43 -7.50 22.80
N HIS A 48 -9.17 -6.79 21.70
CA HIS A 48 -8.86 -5.36 21.69
C HIS A 48 -9.68 -4.59 20.64
N PRO A 49 -11.00 -4.42 20.82
CA PRO A 49 -11.91 -3.83 19.83
C PRO A 49 -11.82 -2.29 19.82
N THR A 50 -10.62 -1.75 19.62
CA THR A 50 -10.35 -0.31 19.60
C THR A 50 -9.87 0.12 18.23
N TYR A 51 -10.17 1.36 17.84
CA TYR A 51 -9.76 1.86 16.53
C TYR A 51 -8.23 1.89 16.39
N GLY A 52 -7.52 2.11 17.51
CA GLY A 52 -6.06 1.97 17.57
C GLY A 52 -5.56 0.57 17.19
N ALA A 53 -6.24 -0.50 17.61
CA ALA A 53 -5.86 -1.87 17.27
C ALA A 53 -6.07 -2.14 15.77
N VAL A 54 -7.17 -1.66 15.19
CA VAL A 54 -7.43 -1.74 13.75
C VAL A 54 -6.35 -1.00 12.96
N ARG A 55 -5.99 0.22 13.37
CA ARG A 55 -4.90 0.99 12.75
C ARG A 55 -3.56 0.27 12.83
N ASN A 56 -3.20 -0.25 14.01
CA ASN A 56 -1.98 -1.03 14.21
C ASN A 56 -1.95 -2.27 13.29
N LEU A 57 -3.08 -2.96 13.10
CA LEU A 57 -3.17 -4.05 12.13
C LEU A 57 -2.85 -3.59 10.71
N LEU A 58 -3.47 -2.51 10.23
CA LEU A 58 -3.27 -2.02 8.86
C LEU A 58 -1.83 -1.52 8.61
N ASP A 59 -1.22 -0.92 9.64
CA ASP A 59 0.20 -0.58 9.66
C ASP A 59 1.09 -1.81 9.45
N HIS A 60 0.90 -2.86 10.27
CA HIS A 60 1.72 -4.07 10.20
C HIS A 60 1.42 -4.89 8.95
N TYR A 61 0.19 -4.87 8.44
CA TYR A 61 -0.15 -5.44 7.14
C TYR A 61 0.68 -4.79 6.03
N THR A 62 0.75 -3.45 6.00
CA THR A 62 1.52 -2.72 4.98
C THR A 62 3.00 -3.07 5.05
N LEU A 63 3.56 -3.18 6.26
CA LEU A 63 4.94 -3.63 6.48
C LEU A 63 5.15 -5.07 5.99
N ALA A 64 4.28 -6.00 6.36
CA ALA A 64 4.38 -7.41 5.96
C ALA A 64 4.32 -7.58 4.43
N VAL A 65 3.44 -6.84 3.75
CA VAL A 65 3.37 -6.80 2.28
C VAL A 65 4.65 -6.22 1.67
N HIS A 66 5.25 -5.22 2.31
CA HIS A 66 6.50 -4.63 1.83
C HIS A 66 7.68 -5.59 1.98
N GLU A 67 7.77 -6.29 3.11
CA GLU A 67 8.83 -7.25 3.42
C GLU A 67 8.74 -8.52 2.56
N ASP A 68 7.54 -9.00 2.29
CA ASP A 68 7.29 -10.16 1.42
C ASP A 68 6.13 -9.90 0.45
N PRO A 69 6.40 -9.25 -0.70
CA PRO A 69 5.39 -8.96 -1.72
C PRO A 69 4.72 -10.20 -2.30
N SER A 70 5.38 -11.38 -2.25
CA SER A 70 4.81 -12.62 -2.75
C SER A 70 3.59 -13.08 -1.96
N ARG A 71 3.49 -12.64 -0.69
CA ARG A 71 2.36 -12.94 0.21
C ARG A 71 1.23 -11.91 0.15
N ALA A 72 1.38 -10.83 -0.61
CA ALA A 72 0.43 -9.71 -0.62
C ALA A 72 -1.02 -10.16 -0.86
N ASN A 73 -1.25 -11.04 -1.83
CA ASN A 73 -2.60 -11.54 -2.14
C ASN A 73 -3.19 -12.37 -0.99
N ALA A 74 -2.38 -13.20 -0.33
CA ALA A 74 -2.82 -14.00 0.81
C ALA A 74 -3.16 -13.13 2.03
N LEU A 75 -2.34 -12.11 2.30
CA LEU A 75 -2.58 -11.14 3.38
C LEU A 75 -3.83 -10.29 3.11
N ALA A 76 -4.02 -9.82 1.87
CA ALA A 76 -5.23 -9.10 1.48
C ALA A 76 -6.49 -9.96 1.61
N THR A 77 -6.41 -11.24 1.20
CA THR A 77 -7.50 -12.22 1.39
C THR A 77 -7.84 -12.39 2.87
N ALA A 78 -6.84 -12.42 3.75
CA ALA A 78 -7.08 -12.49 5.19
C ALA A 78 -7.76 -11.24 5.75
N LEU A 79 -7.38 -10.04 5.29
CA LEU A 79 -8.07 -8.79 5.67
C LEU A 79 -9.54 -8.80 5.21
N VAL A 80 -9.83 -9.30 4.01
CA VAL A 80 -11.22 -9.47 3.53
C VAL A 80 -11.99 -10.44 4.42
N ALA A 81 -11.38 -11.58 4.78
CA ALA A 81 -12.01 -12.59 5.62
C ALA A 81 -12.34 -12.06 7.03
N ILE A 82 -11.46 -11.28 7.67
CA ILE A 82 -11.76 -10.67 8.98
C ILE A 82 -12.82 -9.57 8.86
N ARG A 83 -12.80 -8.78 7.79
CA ARG A 83 -13.78 -7.70 7.54
C ARG A 83 -15.19 -8.24 7.38
N ASP A 84 -15.31 -9.35 6.64
CA ASP A 84 -16.59 -9.97 6.30
C ASP A 84 -17.04 -11.02 7.32
N SER A 85 -16.25 -11.24 8.37
CA SER A 85 -16.61 -12.16 9.45
C SER A 85 -17.83 -11.64 10.22
N PRO A 86 -18.85 -12.48 10.48
CA PRO A 86 -19.96 -12.10 11.35
C PRO A 86 -19.53 -11.88 12.81
N ASP A 87 -18.36 -12.40 13.18
CA ASP A 87 -17.75 -12.24 14.51
C ASP A 87 -16.80 -11.05 14.59
N ALA A 88 -16.71 -10.22 13.54
CA ALA A 88 -15.89 -9.02 13.52
C ALA A 88 -16.36 -8.03 14.60
N PRO A 89 -15.45 -7.51 15.44
CA PRO A 89 -15.83 -6.57 16.48
C PRO A 89 -16.25 -5.22 15.88
N VAL A 90 -17.30 -4.62 16.46
CA VAL A 90 -17.63 -3.20 16.23
C VAL A 90 -16.69 -2.36 17.09
N THR A 91 -16.05 -1.40 16.45
CA THR A 91 -15.00 -0.58 17.02
C THR A 91 -15.42 0.88 16.98
N ASP A 92 -15.56 1.53 18.13
CA ASP A 92 -16.02 2.92 18.25
C ASP A 92 -17.33 3.20 17.48
N GLY A 93 -18.23 2.22 17.47
CA GLY A 93 -19.52 2.29 16.78
C GLY A 93 -19.45 2.06 15.26
N ARG A 94 -18.27 1.75 14.72
CA ARG A 94 -18.05 1.46 13.29
C ARG A 94 -17.67 0.00 13.07
N THR A 95 -18.12 -0.56 11.96
CA THR A 95 -17.73 -1.90 11.50
C THR A 95 -16.39 -1.88 10.78
N LEU A 96 -15.71 -3.02 10.66
CA LEU A 96 -14.49 -3.13 9.84
C LEU A 96 -14.76 -2.80 8.35
N GLN A 97 -15.99 -3.05 7.87
CA GLN A 97 -16.42 -2.67 6.52
C GLN A 97 -16.39 -1.16 6.30
N GLU A 98 -16.68 -0.37 7.34
CA GLU A 98 -16.63 1.09 7.28
C GLU A 98 -15.20 1.60 7.51
N ILE A 99 -14.41 0.96 8.37
CA ILE A 99 -13.07 1.46 8.74
C ILE A 99 -12.03 1.17 7.64
N PHE A 100 -12.02 -0.04 7.08
CA PHE A 100 -10.95 -0.44 6.15
C PHE A 100 -10.85 0.46 4.90
N PRO A 101 -11.96 0.83 4.23
CA PRO A 101 -11.90 1.70 3.06
C PRO A 101 -11.37 3.11 3.35
N ASP A 102 -11.56 3.62 4.58
CA ASP A 102 -11.06 4.95 4.97
C ASP A 102 -9.55 4.90 5.28
N GLU A 103 -9.10 3.86 5.98
CA GLU A 103 -7.74 3.79 6.52
C GLU A 103 -6.72 3.21 5.53
N LEU A 104 -7.07 2.14 4.79
CA LEU A 104 -6.14 1.47 3.88
C LEU A 104 -5.53 2.43 2.84
N PRO A 105 -6.29 3.35 2.21
CA PRO A 105 -5.72 4.34 1.30
C PRO A 105 -4.69 5.25 1.98
N GLU A 106 -4.88 5.62 3.25
CA GLU A 106 -3.92 6.47 3.97
C GLU A 106 -2.60 5.74 4.19
N TYR A 107 -2.64 4.46 4.61
CA TYR A 107 -1.44 3.65 4.79
C TYR A 107 -0.73 3.34 3.47
N HIS A 108 -1.52 3.12 2.41
CA HIS A 108 -1.02 2.99 1.05
C HIS A 108 -0.58 4.34 0.44
N ALA A 109 -0.86 5.48 1.08
CA ALA A 109 -0.33 6.78 0.69
C ALA A 109 0.95 7.14 1.48
N TYR A 110 1.01 6.73 2.76
CA TYR A 110 2.12 7.04 3.68
C TYR A 110 3.41 6.28 3.41
N GLY A 111 3.33 5.05 2.86
CA GLY A 111 4.51 4.37 2.31
C GLY A 111 5.18 5.13 1.15
N PHE A 112 4.59 6.25 0.74
CA PHE A 112 4.76 6.79 -0.59
C PHE A 112 4.78 8.33 -0.72
N GLY A 113 4.94 9.12 0.35
CA GLY A 113 5.31 10.55 0.31
C GLY A 113 5.96 10.98 1.64
N SER A 114 6.94 11.87 1.76
CA SER A 114 7.49 12.90 0.87
C SER A 114 9.00 13.01 1.14
N GLY A 115 9.80 13.11 0.07
CA GLY A 115 11.25 13.35 0.15
C GLY A 115 11.62 14.80 0.44
N ASP A 116 10.65 15.71 0.60
CA ASP A 116 10.90 17.14 0.72
C ASP A 116 10.95 17.65 2.17
N ASN A 117 11.40 16.80 3.10
CA ASN A 117 11.84 17.25 4.42
C ASN A 117 13.20 17.98 4.32
N LYS A 118 13.18 19.24 3.89
CA LYS A 118 14.35 20.15 3.91
C LYS A 118 14.89 20.45 5.32
N HIS A 119 14.34 19.86 6.39
CA HIS A 119 14.76 20.10 7.77
C HIS A 119 15.04 18.85 8.63
N GLN A 120 15.16 17.66 8.05
CA GLN A 120 15.60 16.48 8.81
C GLN A 120 17.09 16.18 8.54
N HIS A 121 17.94 16.57 9.49
CA HIS A 121 19.36 16.22 9.53
C HIS A 121 19.51 14.72 9.83
N ILE A 122 19.46 13.88 8.79
CA ILE A 122 19.74 12.44 8.90
C ILE A 122 21.22 12.21 8.53
N PRO A 123 22.01 11.46 9.34
CA PRO A 123 23.40 11.13 9.03
C PRO A 123 23.52 10.36 7.71
N THR A 124 24.25 10.94 6.76
CA THR A 124 24.50 10.40 5.42
C THR A 124 25.60 9.35 5.44
N HIS A 125 25.23 8.07 5.44
CA HIS A 125 26.13 7.01 4.99
C HIS A 125 25.32 5.94 4.23
N LEU A 126 25.51 5.89 2.91
CA LEU A 126 25.06 4.90 1.89
C LEU A 126 24.07 5.44 0.81
N PRO A 127 24.57 6.18 -0.20
CA PRO A 127 23.74 6.76 -1.27
C PRO A 127 23.11 5.74 -2.26
N ALA A 128 23.69 4.56 -2.45
CA ALA A 128 23.21 3.60 -3.47
C ALA A 128 21.92 2.86 -3.09
N VAL A 129 21.77 2.48 -1.81
CA VAL A 129 20.56 1.81 -1.29
C VAL A 129 19.37 2.77 -1.30
N ARG A 130 19.62 4.06 -1.03
CA ARG A 130 18.59 5.11 -1.06
C ARG A 130 18.03 5.31 -2.47
N ILE A 131 18.89 5.33 -3.50
CA ILE A 131 18.45 5.50 -4.89
C ILE A 131 17.64 4.30 -5.38
N TYR A 132 18.08 3.07 -5.08
CA TYR A 132 17.37 1.86 -5.50
C TYR A 132 15.99 1.71 -4.85
N ASN A 133 15.90 1.96 -3.53
CA ASN A 133 14.62 1.95 -2.82
C ASN A 133 13.71 3.12 -3.23
N GLN A 134 14.27 4.29 -3.52
CA GLN A 134 13.50 5.42 -4.02
C GLN A 134 12.92 5.18 -5.42
N ILE A 135 13.67 4.50 -6.31
CA ILE A 135 13.19 4.16 -7.66
C ILE A 135 12.07 3.11 -7.59
N ARG A 136 12.24 2.03 -6.81
CA ARG A 136 11.20 0.99 -6.66
C ARG A 136 9.93 1.53 -6.01
N THR A 137 10.07 2.37 -4.98
CA THR A 137 8.91 3.03 -4.37
C THR A 137 8.20 3.96 -5.33
N THR A 138 8.91 4.61 -6.26
CA THR A 138 8.27 5.48 -7.26
C THR A 138 7.50 4.67 -8.31
N GLU A 139 8.05 3.56 -8.80
CA GLU A 139 7.35 2.69 -9.74
C GLU A 139 6.08 2.08 -9.13
N ILE A 140 6.17 1.57 -7.90
CA ILE A 140 5.00 1.01 -7.18
C ILE A 140 3.92 2.08 -6.95
N LYS A 141 4.30 3.34 -6.65
CA LYS A 141 3.34 4.46 -6.56
C LYS A 141 2.58 4.67 -7.84
N ILE A 142 3.31 4.70 -8.95
CA ILE A 142 2.72 4.95 -10.26
C ILE A 142 1.76 3.82 -10.59
N ILE A 143 2.15 2.57 -10.33
CA ILE A 143 1.28 1.41 -10.55
C ILE A 143 0.04 1.50 -9.66
N GLY A 144 0.18 1.75 -8.36
CA GLY A 144 -0.95 1.90 -7.43
C GLY A 144 -1.90 3.04 -7.83
N ALA A 145 -1.35 4.18 -8.24
CA ALA A 145 -2.10 5.30 -8.80
C ALA A 145 -2.87 4.91 -10.08
N CYS A 146 -2.24 4.14 -10.97
CA CYS A 146 -2.90 3.65 -12.18
C CYS A 146 -4.07 2.71 -11.84
N ILE A 147 -3.89 1.80 -10.88
CA ILE A 147 -4.99 0.93 -10.41
C ILE A 147 -6.14 1.77 -9.87
N GLN A 148 -5.86 2.71 -8.94
CA GLN A 148 -6.90 3.57 -8.36
C GLN A 148 -7.67 4.37 -9.41
N LEU A 149 -6.96 4.94 -10.40
CA LEU A 149 -7.59 5.67 -11.51
C LEU A 149 -8.49 4.76 -12.35
N LEU A 150 -8.05 3.53 -12.63
CA LEU A 150 -8.77 2.57 -13.48
C LEU A 150 -9.96 1.90 -12.80
N THR A 151 -9.89 1.67 -11.48
CA THR A 151 -10.93 0.97 -10.73
C THR A 151 -11.98 1.87 -10.10
N SER A 152 -11.64 3.14 -9.86
CA SER A 152 -12.50 4.04 -9.08
C SER A 152 -12.90 5.30 -9.83
N GLY A 153 -12.30 5.58 -11.00
CA GLY A 153 -12.53 6.81 -11.77
C GLY A 153 -12.29 8.11 -10.98
N LEU A 154 -11.73 7.99 -9.77
CA LEU A 154 -11.75 9.04 -8.76
C LEU A 154 -10.48 9.86 -8.90
N ILE A 155 -10.69 11.15 -9.12
CA ILE A 155 -9.68 12.15 -9.44
C ILE A 155 -8.72 12.42 -8.26
N ILE A 156 -9.04 11.94 -7.05
CA ILE A 156 -8.22 12.11 -5.84
C ILE A 156 -7.09 11.07 -5.80
N VAL A 157 -6.25 11.03 -6.83
CA VAL A 157 -5.05 10.20 -6.82
C VAL A 157 -3.83 11.08 -6.60
N ARG A 158 -3.11 10.79 -5.52
CA ARG A 158 -1.86 11.45 -5.16
C ARG A 158 -0.72 10.85 -5.99
N ILE A 159 -0.67 11.18 -7.30
CA ILE A 159 0.39 10.74 -8.23
C ILE A 159 1.75 11.40 -7.85
N SER A 160 1.70 12.50 -7.11
CA SER A 160 2.83 13.28 -6.56
C SER A 160 2.40 13.92 -5.25
N ASP A 161 3.27 14.68 -4.57
CA ASP A 161 2.91 15.45 -3.36
C ASP A 161 1.67 16.38 -3.55
N ASN A 162 1.25 16.61 -4.81
CA ASN A 162 0.04 17.33 -5.19
C ASN A 162 -1.08 16.38 -5.67
N TYR A 163 -2.29 16.65 -5.18
CA TYR A 163 -3.54 16.13 -5.75
C TYR A 163 -3.64 16.50 -7.24
N VAL A 164 -4.27 15.64 -8.01
CA VAL A 164 -4.63 15.94 -9.40
C VAL A 164 -6.08 16.41 -9.38
N GLU A 165 -6.38 17.55 -9.98
CA GLU A 165 -7.73 18.15 -9.90
C GLU A 165 -8.59 17.82 -11.12
N SER A 166 -8.01 17.26 -12.18
CA SER A 166 -8.73 16.93 -13.41
C SER A 166 -8.14 15.76 -14.18
N ALA A 167 -8.96 15.13 -15.02
CA ALA A 167 -8.54 14.05 -15.91
C ALA A 167 -7.42 14.47 -16.88
N ASN A 168 -7.49 15.71 -17.40
CA ASN A 168 -6.45 16.24 -18.28
C ASN A 168 -5.11 16.42 -17.57
N GLU A 169 -5.13 16.86 -16.32
CA GLU A 169 -3.93 16.97 -15.49
C GLU A 169 -3.36 15.57 -15.17
N ALA A 170 -4.22 14.58 -14.88
CA ALA A 170 -3.82 13.19 -14.66
C ALA A 170 -3.10 12.63 -15.89
N ALA A 171 -3.72 12.74 -17.06
CA ALA A 171 -3.15 12.30 -18.33
C ALA A 171 -1.78 12.95 -18.59
N THR A 172 -1.65 14.26 -18.34
CA THR A 172 -0.40 15.00 -18.52
C THR A 172 0.70 14.47 -17.60
N LYS A 173 0.41 14.27 -16.30
CA LYS A 173 1.36 13.76 -15.31
C LYS A 173 1.77 12.31 -15.60
N LEU A 174 0.82 11.46 -15.99
CA LEU A 174 1.09 10.06 -16.36
C LEU A 174 1.94 9.96 -17.64
N LYS A 175 1.66 10.77 -18.66
CA LYS A 175 2.50 10.86 -19.88
C LYS A 175 3.93 11.31 -19.56
N ALA A 176 4.09 12.32 -18.72
CA ALA A 176 5.42 12.77 -18.28
C ALA A 176 6.17 11.65 -17.55
N THR A 177 5.46 10.89 -16.72
CA THR A 177 5.99 9.71 -16.01
C THR A 177 6.43 8.61 -16.99
N LYS A 178 5.62 8.31 -18.00
CA LYS A 178 5.94 7.38 -19.08
C LYS A 178 7.19 7.82 -19.83
N LEU A 179 7.28 9.09 -20.23
CA LEU A 179 8.43 9.65 -20.95
C LEU A 179 9.74 9.56 -20.16
N ARG A 180 9.67 9.66 -18.83
CA ARG A 180 10.83 9.49 -17.94
C ARG A 180 11.29 8.04 -17.78
N GLY A 181 10.51 7.06 -18.25
CA GLY A 181 10.84 5.64 -18.13
C GLY A 181 10.89 5.15 -16.69
N ILE A 182 10.07 5.73 -15.80
CA ILE A 182 10.08 5.38 -14.37
C ILE A 182 9.54 3.95 -14.15
N VAL A 183 8.48 3.58 -14.86
CA VAL A 183 7.91 2.23 -14.83
C VAL A 183 8.68 1.34 -15.80
N LYS A 184 9.37 0.34 -15.27
CA LYS A 184 10.26 -0.56 -16.01
C LYS A 184 9.56 -1.88 -16.34
N ASP A 185 8.70 -2.35 -15.43
CA ASP A 185 7.92 -3.56 -15.63
C ASP A 185 7.06 -3.46 -16.89
N SER A 186 7.00 -4.55 -17.68
CA SER A 186 6.24 -4.56 -18.93
C SER A 186 4.74 -4.41 -18.68
N ASN A 187 4.23 -5.10 -17.67
CA ASN A 187 2.81 -5.10 -17.33
C ASN A 187 2.42 -3.78 -16.66
N GLY A 188 3.28 -3.26 -15.80
CA GLY A 188 3.15 -1.92 -15.23
C GLY A 188 3.11 -0.82 -16.31
N ARG A 189 3.92 -0.95 -17.38
CA ARG A 189 3.86 -0.01 -18.52
C ARG A 189 2.55 -0.12 -19.29
N GLN A 190 2.03 -1.32 -19.51
CA GLN A 190 0.71 -1.51 -20.13
C GLN A 190 -0.39 -0.88 -19.28
N LEU A 191 -0.36 -1.10 -17.97
CA LEU A 191 -1.29 -0.49 -17.03
C LEU A 191 -1.21 1.05 -17.06
N LEU A 192 0.00 1.60 -17.10
CA LEU A 192 0.21 3.05 -17.23
C LEU A 192 -0.38 3.61 -18.53
N GLU A 193 -0.25 2.89 -19.65
CA GLU A 193 -0.85 3.29 -20.92
C GLU A 193 -2.38 3.29 -20.87
N LEU A 194 -2.97 2.28 -20.24
CA LEU A 194 -4.41 2.21 -20.01
C LEU A 194 -4.90 3.36 -19.15
N ALA A 195 -4.22 3.65 -18.04
CA ALA A 195 -4.58 4.76 -17.16
C ALA A 195 -4.46 6.12 -17.87
N ILE A 196 -3.46 6.31 -18.75
CA ILE A 196 -3.35 7.51 -19.60
C ILE A 196 -4.58 7.61 -20.51
N SER A 197 -4.91 6.53 -21.24
CA SER A 197 -6.04 6.54 -22.17
C SER A 197 -7.36 6.81 -21.46
N HIS A 198 -7.59 6.18 -20.32
CA HIS A 198 -8.79 6.36 -19.51
C HIS A 198 -8.92 7.82 -19.02
N ALA A 199 -7.82 8.42 -18.56
CA ALA A 199 -7.77 9.84 -18.19
C ALA A 199 -8.02 10.80 -19.37
N GLU A 200 -7.50 10.50 -20.57
CA GLU A 200 -7.74 11.31 -21.77
C GLU A 200 -9.21 11.33 -22.19
N THR A 201 -9.95 10.26 -21.91
CA THR A 201 -11.39 10.20 -22.17
C THR A 201 -12.25 10.90 -21.12
N GLY A 202 -11.64 11.37 -20.03
CA GLY A 202 -12.33 12.02 -18.92
C GLY A 202 -12.89 11.07 -17.87
N PHE A 203 -12.27 9.90 -17.66
CA PHE A 203 -12.72 8.90 -16.68
C PHE A 203 -14.18 8.48 -16.87
N LYS A 204 -14.58 8.26 -18.12
CA LYS A 204 -15.93 7.80 -18.40
C LYS A 204 -16.06 6.35 -17.98
N SER A 205 -17.15 6.03 -17.28
CA SER A 205 -17.40 4.69 -16.76
C SER A 205 -17.51 3.61 -17.84
N GLU A 206 -17.83 3.99 -19.08
CA GLU A 206 -17.81 3.09 -20.24
C GLU A 206 -16.42 2.50 -20.54
N ASN A 207 -15.37 3.08 -19.96
CA ASN A 207 -13.98 2.65 -20.09
C ASN A 207 -13.41 2.12 -18.76
N ASP A 208 -14.23 1.96 -17.72
CA ASP A 208 -13.77 1.39 -16.45
C ASP A 208 -13.32 -0.06 -16.69
N MET A 209 -12.16 -0.40 -16.15
CA MET A 209 -11.60 -1.74 -16.26
C MET A 209 -11.66 -2.41 -14.89
N ASP A 210 -12.69 -3.25 -14.70
CA ASP A 210 -12.82 -4.11 -13.52
C ASP A 210 -11.63 -5.07 -13.37
N ASN A 211 -10.86 -5.28 -14.44
CA ASN A 211 -9.77 -6.24 -14.52
C ASN A 211 -8.37 -5.61 -14.66
N ALA A 212 -8.14 -4.40 -14.13
CA ALA A 212 -6.79 -3.80 -14.04
C ALA A 212 -5.73 -4.77 -13.46
N TRP A 213 -6.15 -5.68 -12.58
CA TRP A 213 -5.33 -6.74 -12.02
C TRP A 213 -4.87 -7.80 -13.02
N GLU A 214 -5.68 -8.14 -14.03
CA GLU A 214 -5.32 -9.12 -15.07
C GLU A 214 -4.19 -8.62 -15.96
N VAL A 215 -4.06 -7.29 -16.13
CA VAL A 215 -2.93 -6.68 -16.83
C VAL A 215 -1.64 -6.89 -16.06
N LEU A 216 -1.67 -6.68 -14.74
CA LEU A 216 -0.49 -6.84 -13.89
C LEU A 216 -0.10 -8.31 -13.72
N PHE A 217 -1.10 -9.19 -13.57
CA PHE A 217 -0.94 -10.60 -13.23
C PHE A 217 -1.73 -11.49 -14.20
N PRO A 218 -1.26 -11.64 -15.45
CA PRO A 218 -1.94 -12.49 -16.43
C PRO A 218 -1.97 -13.94 -15.93
N GLN A 219 -3.14 -14.59 -16.08
CA GLN A 219 -3.28 -16.02 -15.79
C GLN A 219 -2.50 -16.82 -16.85
N THR A 220 -1.57 -17.67 -16.41
CA THR A 220 -0.77 -18.57 -17.26
C THR A 220 -1.31 -19.97 -17.29
#